data_AF-A0A2N2JW75-F1
#
_entry.id   AF-A0A2N2JW75-F1
#
_cell.length_a   1.000
_cell.length_b   1.000
_cell.length_c   1.000
_cell.angle_alpha   90.00
_cell.angle_beta   90.00
_cell.angle_gamma   90.00
#
_symmetry.space_group_name_H-M   'P 1'
#
loop_
_entity.id
_entity.type
_entity.pdbx_description
1 polymer ?
#
loop_
_entity_poly.entity_id
_entity_poly.type
_entity_poly.pdbx_seq_one_letter_code
_entity_poly.pdbx_strand_id
1 'polypeptide(L)'
;MAKLSKFLRLNSVDQRLFLSALFLLAVVRIGLSVLPFKSLTKILGKLSRVVRYQHSCRPPLPDRIAVAIEKASAYVPAAKCLCRGLAGQVLLSWYGVPSNLRIGVFKRSESELEAHAWVETEGRVLIGDLEDLSRYVLLPSLPKT
;
A
#
# COMPACT_ATOMS: atom_id res chain seq x y z
N MET A 1 12.71 18.60 24.62
CA MET A 1 11.47 17.84 24.87
C MET A 1 10.25 18.63 24.37
N ALA A 2 9.96 18.60 23.07
CA ALA A 2 8.85 19.38 22.48
C ALA A 2 8.15 18.64 21.31
N LYS A 3 8.21 17.30 21.29
CA LYS A 3 7.66 16.48 20.18
C LYS A 3 6.38 15.71 20.52
N LEU A 4 5.89 15.73 21.77
CA LEU A 4 4.68 15.00 22.16
C LEU A 4 3.39 15.85 22.10
N SER A 5 3.47 17.18 22.26
CA SER A 5 2.27 18.03 22.33
C SER A 5 1.61 18.29 20.96
N LYS A 6 2.31 18.05 19.84
CA LYS A 6 1.71 18.07 18.50
C LYS A 6 0.98 16.77 18.14
N PHE A 7 1.24 15.66 18.85
CA PHE A 7 0.60 14.37 18.61
C PHE A 7 -0.81 14.25 19.19
N LEU A 8 -1.12 15.00 20.24
CA LEU A 8 -2.46 15.03 20.85
C LEU A 8 -3.45 15.96 20.12
N ARG A 9 -2.98 16.72 19.12
CA ARG A 9 -3.79 17.51 18.17
C ARG A 9 -3.83 16.93 16.75
N LEU A 10 -3.25 15.76 16.53
CA LEU A 10 -3.37 15.04 15.26
C LEU A 10 -4.75 14.38 15.20
N ASN A 11 -5.68 15.07 14.52
CA ASN A 11 -7.02 14.66 14.12
C ASN A 11 -7.32 13.16 14.29
N SER A 12 -8.48 12.81 14.87
CA SER A 12 -9.01 11.43 14.90
C SER A 12 -8.99 10.73 13.53
N VAL A 13 -8.98 11.51 12.44
CA VAL A 13 -8.79 11.06 11.06
C VAL A 13 -7.43 10.37 10.84
N ASP A 14 -6.33 10.94 11.34
CA ASP A 14 -4.99 10.38 11.14
C ASP A 14 -4.79 9.10 11.97
N GLN A 15 -5.38 9.04 13.18
CA GLN A 15 -5.40 7.81 13.98
C GLN A 15 -6.24 6.71 13.32
N ARG A 16 -7.42 7.06 12.81
CA ARG A 16 -8.27 6.11 12.06
C ARG A 16 -7.56 5.61 10.80
N LEU A 17 -6.84 6.50 10.10
CA LEU A 17 -6.05 6.13 8.93
C LEU A 17 -4.92 5.17 9.27
N PHE A 18 -4.20 5.42 10.37
CA PHE A 18 -3.17 4.51 10.87
C PHE A 18 -3.74 3.14 11.25
N LEU A 19 -4.85 3.10 11.98
CA LEU A 19 -5.52 1.86 12.35
C LEU A 19 -6.01 1.08 11.12
N SER A 20 -6.60 1.78 10.13
CA SER A 20 -6.99 1.17 8.86
C SER A 20 -5.79 0.62 8.09
N ALA A 21 -4.68 1.36 8.03
CA ALA A 21 -3.43 0.92 7.42
C ALA A 21 -2.88 -0.34 8.12
N LEU A 22 -2.85 -0.35 9.45
CA LEU A 22 -2.39 -1.48 10.25
C LEU A 22 -3.26 -2.72 10.03
N PHE A 23 -4.58 -2.55 10.09
CA PHE A 23 -5.54 -3.63 9.85
C PHE A 23 -5.39 -4.21 8.44
N LEU A 24 -5.31 -3.35 7.41
CA LEU A 24 -5.12 -3.79 6.04
C LEU A 24 -3.79 -4.53 5.84
N LEU A 25 -2.70 -4.02 6.42
CA LEU A 25 -1.41 -4.71 6.36
C LEU A 25 -1.48 -6.11 6.98
N ALA A 26 -2.14 -6.25 8.14
CA ALA A 26 -2.35 -7.55 8.79
C ALA A 26 -3.21 -8.49 7.91
N VAL A 27 -4.34 -8.00 7.39
CA VAL A 27 -5.23 -8.78 6.51
C VAL A 27 -4.52 -9.23 5.24
N VAL A 28 -3.80 -8.32 4.57
CA VAL A 28 -3.00 -8.64 3.38
C VAL A 28 -1.91 -9.64 3.71
N ARG A 29 -1.21 -9.46 4.83
CA ARG A 29 -0.14 -10.36 5.26
C ARG A 29 -0.63 -11.77 5.55
N ILE A 30 -1.76 -11.91 6.24
CA ILE A 30 -2.41 -13.20 6.52
C ILE A 30 -2.92 -13.81 5.21
N GLY A 31 -3.59 -12.99 4.38
CA GLY A 31 -4.09 -13.40 3.08
C GLY A 31 -3.00 -13.93 2.16
N LEU A 32 -1.83 -13.28 2.12
CA LEU A 32 -0.69 -13.75 1.31
C LEU A 32 -0.07 -15.05 1.84
N SER A 33 -0.22 -15.37 3.13
CA SER A 33 0.23 -16.65 3.68
C SER A 33 -0.76 -17.80 3.51
N VAL A 34 -2.06 -17.51 3.42
CA VAL A 34 -3.11 -18.54 3.44
C VAL A 34 -3.77 -18.73 2.06
N LEU A 35 -3.74 -17.71 1.19
CA LEU A 35 -4.43 -17.71 -0.09
C LEU A 35 -3.47 -17.47 -1.27
N PRO A 36 -3.79 -18.04 -2.45
CA PRO A 36 -3.06 -17.71 -3.66
C PRO A 36 -3.29 -16.23 -4.03
N PHE A 37 -2.24 -15.60 -4.56
CA PHE A 37 -2.20 -14.17 -4.87
C PHE A 37 -3.39 -13.67 -5.71
N LYS A 38 -3.84 -14.47 -6.68
CA LYS A 38 -5.00 -14.15 -7.53
C LYS A 38 -6.32 -14.07 -6.75
N SER A 39 -6.53 -14.97 -5.78
CA SER A 39 -7.75 -14.95 -4.96
C SER A 39 -7.74 -13.77 -4.01
N LEU A 40 -6.59 -13.47 -3.40
CA LEU A 40 -6.44 -12.33 -2.50
C LEU A 40 -6.74 -11.01 -3.22
N THR A 41 -6.12 -10.77 -4.37
CA THR A 41 -6.34 -9.55 -5.16
C THR A 41 -7.81 -9.39 -5.59
N LYS A 42 -8.50 -10.48 -5.95
CA LYS A 42 -9.93 -10.47 -6.26
C LYS A 42 -10.80 -10.08 -5.05
N ILE A 43 -10.50 -10.63 -3.87
CA ILE A 43 -11.22 -10.29 -2.63
C ILE A 43 -10.99 -8.83 -2.26
N LEU A 44 -9.74 -8.37 -2.30
CA LEU A 44 -9.38 -6.98 -2.00
C LEU A 44 -10.04 -6.00 -2.98
N GLY A 45 -10.12 -6.35 -4.27
CA GLY A 45 -10.82 -5.55 -5.28
C GLY A 45 -12.33 -5.45 -5.06
N LYS A 46 -12.98 -6.52 -4.58
CA LYS A 46 -14.40 -6.47 -4.20
C LYS A 46 -14.60 -5.60 -2.95
N LEU A 47 -13.78 -5.81 -1.92
CA LEU A 47 -13.85 -5.05 -0.68
C LEU A 47 -13.66 -3.55 -0.93
N SER A 48 -12.69 -3.18 -1.76
CA SER A 48 -12.42 -1.78 -2.06
C SER A 48 -13.59 -1.09 -2.78
N ARG A 49 -14.34 -1.81 -3.63
CA ARG A 49 -15.54 -1.30 -4.29
C ARG A 49 -16.67 -1.03 -3.31
N VAL A 50 -16.89 -1.93 -2.34
CA VAL A 50 -17.95 -1.76 -1.32
C VAL A 50 -17.61 -0.59 -0.38
N VAL A 51 -16.38 -0.53 0.11
CA VAL A 51 -15.96 0.48 1.09
C VAL A 51 -15.86 1.89 0.46
N ARG A 52 -15.52 2.00 -0.83
CA ARG A 52 -15.47 3.29 -1.54
C ARG A 52 -16.77 4.08 -1.41
N TYR A 53 -17.92 3.41 -1.43
CA TYR A 53 -19.23 4.07 -1.31
C TYR A 53 -19.43 4.77 0.04
N GLN A 54 -18.75 4.30 1.10
CA GLN A 54 -18.90 4.81 2.46
C GLN A 54 -17.97 6.00 2.78
N HIS A 55 -16.89 6.18 2.01
CA HIS A 55 -15.83 7.15 2.30
C HIS A 55 -15.88 8.45 1.47
N SER A 56 -17.04 8.76 0.88
CA SER A 56 -17.30 9.90 0.00
C SER A 56 -17.10 11.29 0.65
N CYS A 57 -16.95 11.36 1.97
CA CYS A 57 -16.74 12.61 2.71
C CYS A 57 -15.24 12.94 2.82
N ARG A 58 -14.75 13.80 1.92
CA ARG A 58 -13.39 14.37 1.88
C ARG A 58 -12.24 13.35 1.97
N PRO A 59 -11.64 12.96 0.83
CA PRO A 59 -10.50 12.06 0.85
C PRO A 59 -9.29 12.72 1.54
N PRO A 60 -8.54 11.99 2.39
CA PRO A 60 -7.25 12.43 2.89
C PRO A 60 -6.25 12.53 1.73
N LEU A 61 -5.26 13.39 1.88
CA LEU A 61 -4.18 13.53 0.88
C LEU A 61 -3.48 12.17 0.66
N PRO A 62 -3.18 11.79 -0.60
CA PRO A 62 -2.50 10.52 -0.90
C PRO A 62 -1.18 10.34 -0.13
N ASP A 63 -0.44 11.43 0.10
CA ASP A 63 0.78 11.42 0.91
C ASP A 63 0.54 11.01 2.37
N ARG A 64 -0.62 11.35 2.96
CA ARG A 64 -0.96 10.91 4.32
C ARG A 64 -1.21 9.41 4.39
N ILE A 65 -1.82 8.85 3.34
CA ILE A 65 -2.02 7.40 3.21
C ILE A 65 -0.66 6.70 3.13
N ALA A 66 0.26 7.21 2.30
CA ALA A 66 1.61 6.67 2.20
C ALA A 66 2.35 6.69 3.55
N VAL A 67 2.33 7.83 4.25
CA VAL A 67 2.94 7.96 5.58
C VAL A 67 2.30 7.02 6.60
N ALA A 68 0.98 6.84 6.57
CA ALA A 68 0.27 5.92 7.47
C ALA A 68 0.66 4.46 7.22
N ILE A 69 0.75 4.04 5.95
CA ILE A 69 1.18 2.70 5.55
C ILE A 69 2.63 2.45 5.98
N GLU A 70 3.53 3.40 5.73
CA GLU A 70 4.94 3.25 6.09
C GLU A 70 5.11 3.11 7.60
N LYS A 71 4.44 3.97 8.38
CA LYS A 71 4.43 3.87 9.85
C LYS A 71 3.82 2.55 10.34
N ALA A 72 2.68 2.14 9.78
CA ALA A 72 2.00 0.92 10.20
C ALA A 72 2.82 -0.33 9.84
N SER A 73 3.63 -0.28 8.78
CA SER A 73 4.48 -1.40 8.36
C SER A 73 5.55 -1.77 9.39
N ALA A 74 5.99 -0.80 10.21
CA ALA A 74 6.93 -1.05 11.31
C ALA A 74 6.34 -1.94 12.42
N TYR A 75 5.00 -2.03 12.50
CA TYR A 75 4.29 -2.85 13.49
C TYR A 75 3.87 -4.22 12.96
N VAL A 76 4.01 -4.47 11.66
CA VAL A 76 3.61 -5.73 11.03
C VAL A 76 4.86 -6.49 10.58
N PRO A 77 5.23 -7.60 11.25
CA PRO A 77 6.43 -8.34 10.93
C PRO A 77 6.37 -8.92 9.52
N ALA A 78 7.49 -8.82 8.80
CA ALA A 78 7.61 -9.24 7.40
C ALA A 78 6.59 -8.58 6.44
N ALA A 79 6.14 -7.36 6.73
CA ALA A 79 5.41 -6.52 5.78
C ALA A 79 6.34 -6.06 4.64
N LYS A 80 6.66 -7.00 3.74
CA LYS A 80 7.48 -6.77 2.54
C LYS A 80 6.82 -5.74 1.61
N CYS A 81 7.59 -5.23 0.65
CA CYS A 81 7.15 -4.27 -0.37
C CYS A 81 5.78 -4.61 -0.98
N LEU A 82 5.52 -5.88 -1.32
CA LEU A 82 4.23 -6.32 -1.85
C LEU A 82 3.06 -6.16 -0.87
N CYS A 83 3.25 -6.44 0.41
CA CYS A 83 2.22 -6.24 1.44
C CYS A 83 1.86 -4.76 1.57
N ARG A 84 2.89 -3.89 1.62
CA ARG A 84 2.73 -2.43 1.71
C ARG A 84 2.02 -1.88 0.48
N GLY A 85 2.43 -2.31 -0.70
CA GLY A 85 1.83 -1.90 -1.96
C GLY A 85 0.36 -2.30 -2.08
N LEU A 86 0.01 -3.55 -1.75
CA LEU A 86 -1.39 -4.01 -1.75
C LEU A 86 -2.25 -3.27 -0.73
N ALA A 87 -1.79 -3.16 0.53
CA ALA A 87 -2.53 -2.44 1.56
C ALA A 87 -2.72 -0.96 1.19
N GLY A 88 -1.67 -0.34 0.65
CA GLY A 88 -1.70 1.02 0.15
C GLY A 88 -2.68 1.23 -1.00
N GLN A 89 -2.65 0.37 -2.01
CA GLN A 89 -3.57 0.43 -3.15
C GLN A 89 -5.04 0.28 -2.71
N VAL A 90 -5.31 -0.64 -1.77
CA VAL A 90 -6.66 -0.83 -1.22
C VAL A 90 -7.12 0.41 -0.48
N LEU A 91 -6.27 0.98 0.38
CA LEU A 91 -6.61 2.16 1.17
C LEU A 91 -6.80 3.41 0.27
N LEU A 92 -5.95 3.59 -0.74
CA LEU A 92 -6.12 4.64 -1.77
C LEU A 92 -7.45 4.46 -2.51
N SER A 93 -7.80 3.23 -2.87
CA SER A 93 -9.08 2.93 -3.55
C SER A 93 -10.31 3.18 -2.67
N TRP A 94 -10.21 3.02 -1.34
CA TRP A 94 -11.30 3.37 -0.40
C TRP A 94 -11.64 4.86 -0.47
N TYR A 95 -10.63 5.71 -0.65
CA TYR A 95 -10.81 7.15 -0.79
C TYR A 95 -10.96 7.62 -2.23
N GLY A 96 -11.15 6.69 -3.18
CA GLY A 96 -11.35 7.02 -4.59
C GLY A 96 -10.10 7.52 -5.32
N VAL A 97 -8.91 7.39 -4.72
CA VAL A 97 -7.65 7.81 -5.34
C VAL A 97 -7.21 6.75 -6.36
N PRO A 98 -7.11 7.09 -7.66
CA PRO A 98 -6.68 6.14 -8.68
C PRO A 98 -5.21 5.80 -8.48
N SER A 99 -4.91 4.52 -8.29
CA SER A 99 -3.55 4.05 -8.02
C SER A 99 -3.24 2.74 -8.74
N ASN A 100 -2.00 2.61 -9.20
CA ASN A 100 -1.50 1.40 -9.85
C ASN A 100 -0.42 0.76 -8.98
N LEU A 101 -0.64 -0.49 -8.58
CA LEU A 101 0.42 -1.32 -8.02
C LEU A 101 1.33 -1.80 -9.15
N ARG A 102 2.61 -1.49 -9.05
CA ARG A 102 3.66 -1.94 -9.96
C ARG A 102 4.53 -2.95 -9.24
N ILE A 103 4.91 -4.00 -9.95
CA ILE A 103 5.86 -5.00 -9.48
C ILE A 103 6.97 -5.04 -10.51
N GLY A 104 8.19 -4.77 -10.07
CA GLY A 104 9.39 -4.81 -10.89
C GLY A 104 10.34 -5.88 -10.39
N VAL A 105 11.16 -6.39 -11.30
CA VAL A 105 12.26 -7.28 -10.98
C VAL A 105 13.57 -6.67 -11.47
N PHE A 106 14.60 -6.75 -10.65
CA PHE A 106 15.96 -6.35 -10.97
C PHE A 106 16.86 -7.58 -10.85
N LYS A 107 17.63 -7.86 -11.90
CA LYS A 107 18.61 -8.94 -11.90
C LYS A 107 19.97 -8.34 -11.51
N ARG A 108 20.43 -8.64 -10.31
CA ARG A 108 21.70 -8.13 -9.78
C ARG A 108 22.90 -8.94 -10.28
N SER A 109 22.71 -10.26 -10.46
CA SER A 109 23.70 -11.18 -11.01
C SER A 109 23.00 -12.38 -11.66
N GLU A 110 23.73 -13.35 -12.23
CA GLU A 110 23.11 -14.52 -12.87
C GLU A 110 22.16 -15.32 -11.97
N SER A 111 22.42 -15.34 -10.66
CA SER A 111 21.66 -16.09 -9.65
C SER A 111 20.85 -15.22 -8.69
N GLU A 112 20.98 -13.89 -8.74
CA GLU A 112 20.34 -12.98 -7.79
C GLU A 112 19.28 -12.10 -8.48
N LEU A 113 18.03 -12.39 -8.16
CA LEU A 113 16.84 -11.64 -8.60
C LEU A 113 16.22 -10.93 -7.41
N GLU A 114 16.12 -9.61 -7.50
CA GLU A 114 15.44 -8.78 -6.51
C GLU A 114 14.08 -8.36 -7.06
N ALA A 115 13.01 -8.68 -6.32
CA ALA A 115 11.66 -8.24 -6.65
C ALA A 115 11.26 -7.06 -5.77
N HIS A 116 10.72 -6.02 -6.39
CA HIS A 116 10.22 -4.85 -5.68
C HIS A 116 8.80 -4.51 -6.11
N ALA A 117 8.04 -3.89 -5.21
CA ALA A 117 6.68 -3.47 -5.47
C ALA A 117 6.46 -2.05 -4.94
N TRP A 118 5.90 -1.20 -5.79
CA TRP A 118 5.59 0.19 -5.47
C TRP A 118 4.20 0.58 -5.99
N VAL A 119 3.62 1.62 -5.41
CA VAL A 119 2.33 2.16 -5.83
C VAL A 119 2.53 3.55 -6.40
N GLU A 120 2.02 3.77 -7.60
CA GLU A 120 2.00 5.07 -8.25
C GLU A 120 0.59 5.63 -8.33
N THR A 121 0.48 6.95 -8.29
CA THR A 121 -0.75 7.73 -8.51
C THR A 121 -0.36 8.93 -9.36
N GLU A 122 -1.07 9.13 -10.48
CA GLU A 122 -0.83 10.27 -11.40
C GLU A 122 0.65 10.41 -11.85
N GLY A 123 1.34 9.28 -12.04
CA GLY A 123 2.75 9.27 -12.47
C GLY A 123 3.77 9.50 -11.34
N ARG A 124 3.32 9.68 -10.09
CA ARG A 124 4.18 9.81 -8.91
C ARG A 124 4.15 8.54 -8.06
N VAL A 125 5.31 8.09 -7.61
CA VAL A 125 5.43 6.98 -6.66
C VAL A 125 5.05 7.47 -5.26
N LEU A 126 4.09 6.80 -4.63
CA LEU A 126 3.61 7.13 -3.29
C LEU A 126 4.09 6.15 -2.22
N ILE A 127 4.17 4.85 -2.55
CA ILE A 127 4.49 3.80 -1.58
C ILE A 127 5.55 2.89 -2.17
N GLY A 128 6.56 2.54 -1.37
CA GLY A 128 7.67 1.71 -1.83
C GLY A 128 8.60 2.45 -2.78
N ASP A 129 8.79 3.75 -2.57
CA ASP A 129 9.77 4.51 -3.33
C ASP A 129 11.19 3.99 -3.05
N LEU A 130 11.99 3.86 -4.11
CA LEU A 130 13.40 3.49 -4.05
C LEU A 130 14.17 4.46 -4.95
N GLU A 131 15.37 4.84 -4.53
CA GLU A 131 16.22 5.81 -5.26
C GLU A 131 16.51 5.40 -6.72
N ASP A 132 16.40 4.12 -7.06
CA ASP A 132 16.81 3.55 -8.35
C ASP A 132 15.73 2.67 -9.01
N LEU A 133 14.46 3.11 -8.95
CA LEU A 133 13.34 2.41 -9.60
C LEU A 133 13.54 2.19 -11.11
N SER A 134 14.34 3.02 -11.78
CA SER A 134 14.68 2.90 -13.20
C SER A 134 15.39 1.60 -13.58
N ARG A 135 16.00 0.89 -12.61
CA ARG A 135 16.70 -0.38 -12.86
C ARG A 135 15.76 -1.59 -12.90
N TYR A 136 14.53 -1.44 -12.41
CA TYR A 136 13.58 -2.54 -12.35
C TYR A 136 12.83 -2.69 -13.67
N VAL A 137 12.86 -3.90 -14.23
CA VAL A 137 12.01 -4.25 -15.36
C VAL A 137 10.61 -4.52 -14.83
N LEU A 138 9.63 -3.73 -15.29
CA LEU A 138 8.23 -3.92 -14.93
C LEU A 138 7.76 -5.28 -15.41
N LEU A 139 7.23 -6.08 -14.48
CA LEU A 139 6.45 -7.24 -14.87
C LEU A 139 5.17 -6.75 -15.57
N PRO A 140 4.74 -7.42 -16.65
CA PRO A 140 3.46 -7.10 -17.28
C PRO A 140 2.37 -7.04 -16.21
N SER A 141 1.65 -5.92 -16.17
CA SER A 141 0.56 -5.75 -15.22
C SER A 141 -0.39 -6.91 -15.37
N LEU A 142 -0.63 -7.64 -14.28
CA LEU A 142 -1.60 -8.74 -14.27
C LEU A 142 -2.93 -8.22 -14.83
N PRO A 143 -3.59 -8.99 -15.72
CA PRO A 143 -4.81 -8.54 -16.37
C PRO A 143 -5.82 -8.08 -15.31
N LYS A 144 -6.26 -6.83 -15.46
CA LYS A 144 -7.35 -6.27 -14.65
C LYS A 144 -8.57 -7.15 -14.91
N THR A 145 -9.07 -7.85 -13.89
CA THR A 145 -10.30 -8.65 -13.97
C THR A 145 -11.49 -7.87 -13.43
#